data_AF-A0A8T6UWQ1-F1
#
_entry.id   AF-A0A8T6UWQ1-F1
#
_cell.length_a   1.000
_cell.length_b   1.000
_cell.length_c   1.000
_cell.angle_alpha   90.00
_cell.angle_beta   90.00
_cell.angle_gamma   90.00
#
_symmetry.space_group_name_H-M   'P 1'
#
loop_
_entity.id
_entity.type
_entity.pdbx_description
1 polymer ?
#
loop_
_entity_poly.entity_id
_entity_poly.type
_entity_poly.pdbx_seq_one_letter_code
_entity_poly.pdbx_strand_id
1 'polypeptide(L)'
;MIAWIGFFLAIAALLIISTRNFALAMFVGAFILGIFTMGPSQLAAEFLGAISDISTILLALTVGLIPLISGTLKHSGQMDDLVDNLRVGKKPFLAVSPALIGMMPMPGGALLSCPLVEKSGKGVSRNVMAGLNVWFRHVLFLIYPLAPALIVSTKVAGLSVYQVVPYLVPFLFFSLLLGYAFFLRNVPGRIEYEKQFKLKKLAPPLTVIFLAPILDFSLKGILFPKELATLVGVTV
;
A
#
# COMPACT_ATOMS: atom_id res chain seq x y z
N MET A 1 -36.12 -9.55 -4.05
CA MET A 1 -36.20 -8.99 -2.68
C MET A 1 -35.22 -9.66 -1.71
N ILE A 2 -35.12 -10.99 -1.67
CA ILE A 2 -34.21 -11.73 -0.77
C ILE A 2 -32.73 -11.34 -0.94
N ALA A 3 -32.24 -11.20 -2.18
CA ALA A 3 -30.85 -10.79 -2.45
C ALA A 3 -30.49 -9.41 -1.85
N TRP A 4 -31.43 -8.45 -1.87
CA TRP A 4 -31.21 -7.13 -1.26
C TRP A 4 -31.12 -7.21 0.27
N ILE A 5 -31.94 -8.06 0.89
CA ILE A 5 -31.84 -8.34 2.32
C ILE A 5 -30.46 -8.91 2.65
N GLY A 6 -30.01 -9.91 1.88
CA GLY A 6 -28.67 -10.49 2.01
C GLY A 6 -27.55 -9.46 1.85
N PHE A 7 -27.65 -8.58 0.86
CA PHE A 7 -26.70 -7.49 0.65
C PHE A 7 -26.61 -6.55 1.86
N PHE A 8 -27.75 -6.03 2.33
CA PHE A 8 -27.74 -5.12 3.49
C PHE A 8 -27.27 -5.81 4.76
N LEU A 9 -27.60 -7.09 4.97
CA LEU A 9 -27.09 -7.89 6.10
C LEU A 9 -25.58 -8.11 5.99
N ALA A 10 -25.06 -8.41 4.80
CA ALA A 10 -23.63 -8.57 4.58
C ALA A 10 -22.86 -7.26 4.85
N ILE A 11 -23.39 -6.11 4.39
CA ILE A 11 -22.81 -4.79 4.69
C ILE A 11 -22.87 -4.49 6.19
N ALA A 12 -24.00 -4.74 6.86
CA ALA A 12 -24.12 -4.53 8.29
C ALA A 12 -23.13 -5.39 9.08
N ALA A 13 -23.02 -6.69 8.74
CA ALA A 13 -22.04 -7.58 9.35
C ALA A 13 -20.60 -7.11 9.11
N LEU A 14 -20.29 -6.66 7.88
CA LEU A 14 -18.98 -6.12 7.54
C LEU A 14 -18.65 -4.92 8.45
N LEU A 15 -19.54 -3.93 8.53
CA LEU A 15 -19.32 -2.70 9.31
C LEU A 15 -19.20 -2.98 10.83
N ILE A 16 -19.99 -3.90 11.37
CA ILE A 16 -19.98 -4.22 12.80
C ILE A 16 -18.73 -5.02 13.16
N ILE A 17 -18.44 -6.09 12.40
CA ILE A 17 -17.36 -7.03 12.72
C ILE A 17 -15.99 -6.44 12.38
N SER A 18 -15.88 -5.58 11.35
CA SER A 18 -14.59 -5.00 10.91
C SER A 18 -13.91 -4.14 11.99
N THR A 19 -14.69 -3.64 12.96
CA THR A 19 -14.17 -2.93 14.12
C THR A 19 -13.28 -3.79 15.02
N ARG A 20 -13.46 -5.11 14.98
CA ARG A 20 -12.69 -6.07 15.80
C ARG A 20 -11.77 -6.94 14.97
N ASN A 21 -12.26 -7.46 13.84
CA ASN A 21 -11.50 -8.33 12.97
C ASN A 21 -11.97 -8.19 11.52
N PHE A 22 -11.12 -7.56 10.71
CA PHE A 22 -11.41 -7.32 9.29
C PHE A 22 -11.55 -8.60 8.47
N ALA A 23 -10.70 -9.61 8.73
CA ALA A 23 -10.75 -10.89 8.01
C ALA A 23 -12.06 -11.63 8.30
N LEU A 24 -12.47 -11.68 9.57
CA LEU A 24 -13.75 -12.29 9.96
C LEU A 24 -14.93 -11.54 9.35
N ALA A 25 -14.88 -10.22 9.31
CA ALA A 25 -15.92 -9.39 8.71
C ALA A 25 -16.11 -9.68 7.22
N MET A 26 -15.00 -9.80 6.48
CA MET A 26 -15.01 -10.17 5.06
C MET A 26 -15.56 -11.58 4.86
N PHE A 27 -15.13 -12.55 5.67
CA PHE A 27 -15.56 -13.94 5.59
C PHE A 27 -17.06 -14.09 5.86
N VAL A 28 -17.54 -13.54 6.98
CA VAL A 28 -18.96 -13.59 7.36
C VAL A 28 -19.82 -12.84 6.35
N GLY A 29 -19.39 -11.66 5.90
CA GLY A 29 -20.10 -10.90 4.86
C GLY A 29 -20.25 -11.67 3.55
N ALA A 30 -19.18 -12.33 3.09
CA ALA A 30 -19.20 -13.16 1.89
C ALA A 30 -20.14 -14.36 2.03
N PHE A 31 -20.12 -15.06 3.17
CA PHE A 31 -21.04 -16.18 3.44
C PHE A 31 -22.50 -15.74 3.52
N ILE A 32 -22.80 -14.63 4.21
CA ILE A 32 -24.14 -14.05 4.25
C ILE A 32 -24.61 -13.75 2.82
N LEU A 33 -23.79 -13.05 2.03
CA LEU A 33 -24.17 -12.71 0.66
C LEU A 33 -24.39 -13.98 -0.19
N GLY A 34 -23.51 -14.96 -0.08
CA GLY A 34 -23.58 -16.23 -0.81
C GLY A 34 -24.84 -17.03 -0.49
N ILE A 35 -25.22 -17.14 0.80
CA ILE A 35 -26.43 -17.85 1.22
C ILE A 35 -27.68 -17.24 0.57
N PHE A 36 -27.74 -15.91 0.51
CA PHE A 36 -28.90 -15.17 -0.01
C PHE A 36 -28.94 -15.05 -1.54
N THR A 37 -27.86 -15.43 -2.25
CA THR A 37 -27.74 -15.24 -3.71
C THR A 37 -27.59 -16.54 -4.49
N MET A 38 -26.88 -17.54 -3.96
CA MET A 38 -26.45 -18.74 -4.71
C MET A 38 -26.92 -20.07 -4.08
N GLY A 39 -27.42 -20.03 -2.83
CA GLY A 39 -27.86 -21.22 -2.10
C GLY A 39 -26.69 -22.09 -1.58
N PRO A 40 -26.94 -23.06 -0.66
CA PRO A 40 -25.87 -23.71 0.10
C PRO A 40 -24.92 -24.59 -0.72
N SER A 41 -25.42 -25.32 -1.72
CA SER A 41 -24.60 -26.22 -2.54
C SER A 41 -23.65 -25.46 -3.45
N GLN A 42 -24.15 -24.43 -4.13
CA GLN A 42 -23.33 -23.57 -4.98
C GLN A 42 -22.32 -22.78 -4.13
N LEU A 43 -22.73 -22.26 -2.98
CA LEU A 43 -21.80 -21.59 -2.05
C LEU A 43 -20.66 -22.52 -1.61
N ALA A 44 -20.96 -23.79 -1.28
CA ALA A 44 -19.92 -24.75 -0.93
C ALA A 44 -18.96 -25.03 -2.10
N ALA A 45 -19.48 -25.16 -3.32
CA ALA A 45 -18.67 -25.33 -4.52
C ALA A 45 -17.76 -24.11 -4.80
N GLU A 46 -18.30 -22.89 -4.72
CA GLU A 46 -17.54 -21.64 -4.88
C GLU A 46 -16.49 -21.47 -3.78
N PHE A 47 -16.83 -21.80 -2.54
CA PHE A 47 -15.89 -21.77 -1.43
C PHE A 47 -14.71 -22.72 -1.65
N LEU A 48 -14.99 -23.98 -2.00
CA LEU A 48 -13.98 -24.99 -2.30
C LEU A 48 -13.14 -24.59 -3.52
N GLY A 49 -13.78 -24.03 -4.55
CA GLY A 49 -13.12 -23.48 -5.72
C GLY A 49 -12.16 -22.35 -5.35
N ALA A 50 -12.60 -21.39 -4.54
CA ALA A 50 -11.78 -20.25 -4.13
C ALA A 50 -10.56 -20.66 -3.29
N ILE A 51 -10.70 -21.58 -2.33
CA ILE A 51 -9.57 -22.01 -1.49
C ILE A 51 -8.60 -22.95 -2.21
N SER A 52 -9.05 -23.60 -3.29
CA SER A 52 -8.23 -24.53 -4.08
C SER A 52 -7.65 -23.89 -5.34
N ASP A 53 -8.14 -22.70 -5.70
CA ASP A 53 -7.65 -21.95 -6.85
C ASP A 53 -6.20 -21.47 -6.62
N ILE A 54 -5.31 -21.92 -7.50
CA ILE A 54 -3.88 -21.62 -7.40
C ILE A 54 -3.63 -20.11 -7.47
N SER A 55 -4.43 -19.37 -8.23
CA SER A 55 -4.28 -17.93 -8.38
C SER A 55 -4.63 -17.20 -7.08
N THR A 56 -5.69 -17.61 -6.39
CA THR A 56 -6.09 -17.13 -5.07
C THR A 56 -5.05 -17.47 -4.00
N ILE A 57 -4.53 -18.71 -4.00
CA ILE A 57 -3.47 -19.13 -3.07
C ILE A 57 -2.20 -18.30 -3.27
N LEU A 58 -1.74 -18.15 -4.51
CA LEU A 58 -0.55 -17.36 -4.83
C LEU A 58 -0.74 -15.89 -4.47
N LEU A 59 -1.92 -15.32 -4.71
CA LEU A 59 -2.23 -13.95 -4.31
C LEU A 59 -2.22 -13.79 -2.78
N ALA A 60 -2.84 -14.72 -2.04
CA ALA A 60 -2.86 -14.70 -0.59
C ALA A 60 -1.45 -14.79 0.01
N LEU A 61 -0.61 -15.70 -0.53
CA LEU A 61 0.80 -15.81 -0.16
C LEU A 61 1.56 -14.51 -0.45
N THR A 62 1.41 -13.96 -1.66
CA THR A 62 2.07 -12.72 -2.07
C THR A 62 1.71 -11.56 -1.13
N VAL A 63 0.42 -11.34 -0.89
CA VAL A 63 -0.07 -10.27 0.01
C VAL A 63 0.40 -10.50 1.45
N GLY A 64 0.51 -11.75 1.90
CA GLY A 64 1.05 -12.10 3.22
C GLY A 64 2.57 -11.88 3.37
N LEU A 65 3.33 -12.05 2.29
CA LEU A 65 4.79 -11.87 2.29
C LEU A 65 5.24 -10.42 2.10
N ILE A 66 4.45 -9.62 1.39
CA ILE A 66 4.74 -8.21 1.10
C ILE A 66 5.14 -7.39 2.37
N PRO A 67 4.46 -7.51 3.52
CA PRO A 67 4.87 -6.84 4.76
C PRO A 67 6.25 -7.27 5.28
N LEU A 68 6.72 -8.48 4.98
CA LEU A 68 8.03 -8.98 5.42
C LEU A 68 9.19 -8.22 4.75
N ILE A 69 9.04 -7.82 3.48
CA ILE A 69 10.02 -6.95 2.80
C ILE A 69 10.18 -5.66 3.61
N SER A 70 9.04 -5.07 3.96
CA SER A 70 8.98 -3.80 4.66
C SER A 70 9.54 -3.90 6.09
N GLY A 71 9.20 -4.98 6.79
CA GLY A 71 9.76 -5.30 8.11
C GLY A 71 11.28 -5.51 8.04
N THR A 72 11.78 -6.18 7.01
CA THR A 72 13.22 -6.43 6.80
C THR A 72 13.98 -5.14 6.50
N LEU A 73 13.44 -4.28 5.63
CA LEU A 73 14.00 -2.94 5.35
C LEU A 73 14.09 -2.08 6.61
N LYS A 74 13.09 -2.18 7.50
CA LYS A 74 13.10 -1.45 8.76
C LYS A 74 14.08 -2.05 9.77
N HIS A 75 14.09 -3.37 9.95
CA HIS A 75 14.94 -4.04 10.94
C HIS A 75 16.43 -3.95 10.58
N SER A 76 16.76 -4.00 9.28
CA SER A 76 18.13 -3.81 8.79
C SER A 76 18.63 -2.36 8.82
N GLY A 77 17.80 -1.40 9.24
CA GLY A 77 18.14 0.03 9.25
C GLY A 77 18.20 0.67 7.87
N GLN A 78 17.88 -0.06 6.80
CA GLN A 78 17.91 0.45 5.42
C GLN A 78 16.90 1.57 5.20
N MET A 79 15.75 1.53 5.88
CA MET A 79 14.79 2.62 5.78
C MET A 79 15.30 3.93 6.41
N ASP A 80 16.02 3.82 7.52
CA ASP A 80 16.63 4.98 8.17
C ASP A 80 17.77 5.52 7.30
N ASP A 81 18.57 4.64 6.69
CA ASP A 81 19.57 5.01 5.70
C ASP A 81 18.95 5.69 4.45
N LEU A 82 17.79 5.22 3.97
CA LEU A 82 17.09 5.86 2.86
C LEU A 82 16.71 7.30 3.21
N VAL A 83 16.03 7.50 4.34
CA VAL A 83 15.55 8.82 4.77
C VAL A 83 16.69 9.75 5.13
N ASP A 84 17.69 9.27 5.88
CA ASP A 84 18.85 10.06 6.30
C ASP A 84 19.72 10.53 5.15
N ASN A 85 19.58 9.93 3.96
CA ASN A 85 20.31 10.32 2.75
C ASN A 85 19.44 11.06 1.72
N LEU A 86 18.17 11.36 2.01
CA LEU A 86 17.34 12.26 1.20
C LEU A 86 17.84 13.70 1.35
N ARG A 87 18.65 14.17 0.39
CA ARG A 87 19.18 15.54 0.31
C ARG A 87 18.28 16.43 -0.55
N VAL A 88 17.05 16.62 -0.10
CA VAL A 88 16.02 17.43 -0.77
C VAL A 88 15.55 18.57 0.14
N GLY A 89 15.21 19.74 -0.40
CA GLY A 89 14.75 20.87 0.44
C GLY A 89 13.58 20.51 1.39
N LYS A 90 13.36 21.32 2.42
CA LYS A 90 12.38 21.05 3.49
C LYS A 90 11.00 20.63 2.98
N LYS A 91 10.46 21.36 1.98
CA LYS A 91 9.15 21.07 1.38
C LYS A 91 9.12 19.68 0.72
N PRO A 92 9.98 19.36 -0.26
CA PRO A 92 10.12 18.00 -0.78
C PRO A 92 10.37 16.94 0.29
N PHE A 93 11.17 17.22 1.32
CA PHE A 93 11.46 16.24 2.37
C PHE A 93 10.19 15.83 3.14
N LEU A 94 9.38 16.82 3.53
CA LEU A 94 8.11 16.60 4.22
C LEU A 94 7.05 15.89 3.37
N ALA A 95 7.25 15.81 2.04
CA ALA A 95 6.39 15.06 1.13
C ALA A 95 6.94 13.67 0.82
N VAL A 96 8.21 13.58 0.46
CA VAL A 96 8.86 12.35 0.00
C VAL A 96 9.10 11.40 1.16
N SER A 97 9.50 11.88 2.34
CA SER A 97 9.79 10.98 3.47
C SER A 97 8.56 10.20 3.95
N PRO A 98 7.36 10.80 4.15
CA PRO A 98 6.16 10.01 4.45
C PRO A 98 5.73 9.14 3.27
N ALA A 99 5.88 9.61 2.03
CA ALA A 99 5.50 8.84 0.84
C ALA A 99 6.32 7.56 0.69
N LEU A 100 7.63 7.61 0.93
CA LEU A 100 8.50 6.43 0.94
C LEU A 100 8.11 5.44 2.03
N ILE A 101 7.81 5.94 3.24
CA ILE A 101 7.30 5.10 4.34
C ILE A 101 5.93 4.52 3.99
N GLY A 102 5.11 5.25 3.25
CA GLY A 102 3.77 4.83 2.83
C GLY A 102 3.74 3.79 1.72
N MET A 103 4.79 3.71 0.88
CA MET A 103 4.95 2.61 -0.07
C MET A 103 5.22 1.28 0.62
N MET A 104 5.59 1.29 1.90
CA MET A 104 5.81 0.08 2.68
C MET A 104 4.49 -0.37 3.34
N PRO A 105 3.88 -1.48 2.89
CA PRO A 105 2.68 -2.03 3.50
C PRO A 105 3.02 -2.67 4.84
N MET A 106 3.08 -1.84 5.88
CA MET A 106 3.31 -2.28 7.25
C MET A 106 2.37 -1.56 8.22
N PRO A 107 1.84 -2.28 9.23
CA PRO A 107 1.05 -1.67 10.28
C PRO A 107 1.91 -0.64 11.04
N GLY A 108 1.31 0.49 11.42
CA GLY A 108 2.01 1.53 12.17
C GLY A 108 2.85 2.50 11.33
N GLY A 109 2.75 2.50 10.00
CA GLY A 109 3.51 3.42 9.13
C GLY A 109 3.41 4.90 9.52
N ALA A 110 2.26 5.38 10.03
CA ALA A 110 2.11 6.75 10.55
C ALA A 110 3.03 7.06 11.73
N LEU A 111 3.18 6.10 12.65
CA LEU A 111 4.01 6.25 13.84
C LEU A 111 5.50 6.30 13.44
N LEU A 112 5.87 5.59 12.37
CA LEU A 112 7.24 5.54 11.87
C LEU A 112 7.64 6.80 11.07
N SER A 113 6.71 7.38 10.32
CA SER A 113 6.95 8.63 9.58
C SER A 113 6.76 9.89 10.43
N CYS A 114 6.01 9.80 11.54
CA CYS A 114 5.79 10.91 12.47
C CYS A 114 7.09 11.60 12.94
N PRO A 115 8.10 10.90 13.50
CA PRO A 115 9.33 11.55 13.96
C PRO A 115 10.14 12.21 12.83
N LEU A 116 10.01 11.71 11.59
CA LEU A 116 10.70 12.28 10.41
C LEU A 116 10.12 13.66 10.06
N VAL A 117 8.79 13.74 10.04
CA VAL A 117 8.05 14.99 9.79
C VAL A 117 8.27 15.96 10.94
N GLU A 118 8.27 15.50 12.19
CA GLU A 118 8.47 16.33 13.38
C GLU A 118 9.87 16.94 13.41
N LYS A 119 10.92 16.14 13.21
CA LYS A 119 12.32 16.63 13.20
C LYS A 119 12.55 17.68 12.11
N SER A 120 11.97 17.46 10.94
CA SER A 120 12.17 18.30 9.76
C SER A 120 11.15 19.43 9.62
N GLY A 121 10.11 19.42 10.46
CA GLY A 121 8.97 20.33 10.43
C GLY A 121 9.06 21.49 11.41
N LYS A 122 10.23 21.79 12.00
CA LYS A 122 10.40 22.92 12.93
C LYS A 122 9.80 24.22 12.38
N GLY A 123 8.95 24.90 13.16
CA GLY A 123 8.24 26.10 12.73
C GLY A 123 6.98 25.85 11.87
N VAL A 124 6.57 24.60 11.68
CA VAL A 124 5.27 24.22 11.10
C VAL A 124 4.32 23.83 12.24
N SER A 125 3.05 24.21 12.14
CA SER A 125 2.06 23.86 13.18
C SER A 125 1.83 22.35 13.23
N ARG A 126 1.50 21.83 14.43
CA ARG A 126 1.30 20.39 14.66
C ARG A 126 0.20 19.80 13.78
N ASN A 127 -0.88 20.56 13.56
CA ASN A 127 -1.99 20.14 12.70
C ASN A 127 -1.56 19.98 11.24
N VAL A 128 -0.73 20.90 10.72
CA VAL A 128 -0.18 20.80 9.36
C VAL A 128 0.80 19.63 9.26
N MET A 129 1.64 19.40 10.27
CA MET A 129 2.54 18.23 10.29
C MET A 129 1.77 16.90 10.29
N ALA A 130 0.70 16.79 11.08
CA ALA A 130 -0.17 15.62 11.06
C ALA A 130 -0.82 15.43 9.68
N GLY A 131 -1.31 16.52 9.08
CA GLY A 131 -1.87 16.53 7.72
C GLY A 131 -0.85 16.10 6.66
N LEU A 132 0.37 16.63 6.71
CA LEU A 132 1.48 16.24 5.83
C LEU A 132 1.77 14.74 5.94
N ASN A 133 1.88 14.24 7.17
CA ASN A 133 2.17 12.84 7.44
C ASN A 133 1.08 11.92 6.87
N VAL A 134 -0.19 12.23 7.10
CA VAL A 134 -1.31 11.43 6.61
C VAL A 134 -1.45 11.54 5.09
N TRP A 135 -1.40 12.76 4.54
CA TRP A 135 -1.63 13.00 3.12
C TRP A 135 -0.55 12.35 2.26
N PHE A 136 0.71 12.72 2.49
CA PHE A 136 1.82 12.29 1.65
C PHE A 136 2.15 10.80 1.81
N ARG A 137 1.78 10.16 2.92
CA ARG A 137 1.94 8.70 3.04
C ARG A 137 1.09 7.92 2.04
N HIS A 138 -0.02 8.45 1.54
CA HIS A 138 -0.89 7.71 0.63
C HIS A 138 -0.74 8.09 -0.85
N VAL A 139 0.04 9.13 -1.18
CA VAL A 139 0.13 9.60 -2.58
C VAL A 139 0.75 8.55 -3.50
N LEU A 140 1.87 7.93 -3.11
CA LEU A 140 2.52 6.90 -3.91
C LEU A 140 1.79 5.54 -3.82
N PHE A 141 1.01 5.30 -2.76
CA PHE A 141 0.21 4.09 -2.60
C PHE A 141 -0.78 3.88 -3.75
N LEU A 142 -1.21 4.97 -4.41
CA LEU A 142 -2.09 4.94 -5.58
C LEU A 142 -1.48 4.21 -6.77
N ILE A 143 -0.17 4.37 -6.99
CA ILE A 143 0.51 3.87 -8.19
C ILE A 143 1.54 2.78 -7.90
N TYR A 144 1.79 2.48 -6.63
CA TYR A 144 2.79 1.48 -6.25
C TYR A 144 2.28 0.06 -6.57
N PRO A 145 2.92 -0.69 -7.49
CA PRO A 145 2.36 -1.96 -7.98
C PRO A 145 2.23 -3.05 -6.93
N LEU A 146 3.06 -3.00 -5.88
CA LEU A 146 3.03 -3.96 -4.78
C LEU A 146 2.10 -3.53 -3.63
N ALA A 147 1.32 -2.45 -3.80
CA ALA A 147 0.30 -2.07 -2.84
C ALA A 147 -0.82 -3.14 -2.83
N PRO A 148 -1.08 -3.82 -1.68
CA PRO A 148 -2.08 -4.89 -1.63
C PRO A 148 -3.47 -4.47 -2.10
N ALA A 149 -3.87 -3.23 -1.79
CA ALA A 149 -5.15 -2.68 -2.23
C ALA A 149 -5.27 -2.62 -3.75
N LEU A 150 -4.19 -2.24 -4.45
CA LEU A 150 -4.18 -2.16 -5.91
C LEU A 150 -4.17 -3.57 -6.53
N ILE A 151 -3.35 -4.49 -6.00
CA ILE A 151 -3.30 -5.88 -6.49
C ILE A 151 -4.66 -6.56 -6.35
N VAL A 152 -5.27 -6.51 -5.16
CA VAL A 152 -6.57 -7.17 -4.90
C VAL A 152 -7.68 -6.52 -5.72
N SER A 153 -7.76 -5.20 -5.79
CA SER A 153 -8.81 -4.51 -6.55
C SER A 153 -8.73 -4.81 -8.04
N THR A 154 -7.52 -4.83 -8.61
CA THR A 154 -7.34 -5.15 -10.03
C THR A 154 -7.61 -6.62 -10.33
N LYS A 155 -7.27 -7.54 -9.42
CA LYS A 155 -7.65 -8.96 -9.53
C LYS A 155 -9.17 -9.13 -9.58
N VAL A 156 -9.90 -8.50 -8.66
CA VAL A 156 -11.37 -8.55 -8.62
C VAL A 156 -11.98 -7.94 -9.89
N ALA A 157 -11.38 -6.87 -10.42
CA ALA A 157 -11.82 -6.25 -11.66
C ALA A 157 -11.41 -7.00 -12.93
N GLY A 158 -10.61 -8.08 -12.84
CA GLY A 158 -10.06 -8.79 -14.00
C GLY A 158 -9.05 -7.96 -14.81
N LEU A 159 -8.43 -6.94 -14.20
CA LEU A 159 -7.47 -6.03 -14.82
C LEU A 159 -6.04 -6.33 -14.35
N SER A 160 -5.04 -5.96 -15.16
CA SER A 160 -3.65 -5.93 -14.71
C SER A 160 -3.35 -4.66 -13.91
N VAL A 161 -2.61 -4.78 -12.81
CA VAL A 161 -2.05 -3.64 -12.06
C VAL A 161 -1.40 -2.61 -12.99
N TYR A 162 -0.55 -3.06 -13.91
CA TYR A 162 0.20 -2.19 -14.82
C TYR A 162 -0.65 -1.55 -15.91
N GLN A 163 -1.82 -2.12 -16.22
CA GLN A 163 -2.79 -1.46 -17.09
C GLN A 163 -3.51 -0.32 -16.37
N VAL A 164 -3.75 -0.46 -15.05
CA VAL A 164 -4.47 0.53 -14.25
C VAL A 164 -3.58 1.70 -13.82
N VAL A 165 -2.31 1.45 -13.51
CA VAL A 165 -1.36 2.48 -13.02
C VAL A 165 -1.35 3.76 -13.88
N PRO A 166 -1.26 3.71 -15.24
CA PRO A 166 -1.31 4.92 -16.07
C PRO A 166 -2.56 5.79 -15.87
N TYR A 167 -3.71 5.18 -15.57
CA TYR A 167 -4.95 5.90 -15.29
C TYR A 167 -4.98 6.53 -13.90
N LEU A 168 -4.17 6.03 -12.96
CA LEU A 168 -4.04 6.57 -11.60
C LEU A 168 -2.97 7.67 -11.51
N VAL A 169 -2.06 7.75 -12.48
CA VAL A 169 -1.01 8.79 -12.52
C VAL A 169 -1.59 10.23 -12.53
N PRO A 170 -2.65 10.57 -13.29
CA PRO A 170 -3.29 11.88 -13.18
C PRO A 170 -3.79 12.19 -11.76
N PHE A 171 -4.34 11.20 -11.05
CA PHE A 171 -4.79 11.35 -9.67
C PHE A 171 -3.62 11.53 -8.69
N LEU A 172 -2.49 10.87 -8.93
CA LEU A 172 -1.25 11.13 -8.19
C LEU A 172 -0.85 12.61 -8.33
N PHE A 173 -0.78 13.13 -9.56
CA PHE A 173 -0.41 14.54 -9.78
C PHE A 173 -1.40 15.50 -9.14
N PHE A 174 -2.69 15.22 -9.26
CA PHE A 174 -3.72 16.01 -8.59
C PHE A 174 -3.55 15.98 -7.06
N SER A 175 -3.31 14.80 -6.48
CA SER A 175 -3.09 14.64 -5.05
C SER A 175 -1.81 15.34 -4.56
N LEU A 176 -0.73 15.32 -5.35
CA LEU A 176 0.49 16.08 -5.08
C LEU A 176 0.24 17.59 -5.14
N LEU A 177 -0.54 18.07 -6.11
CA LEU A 177 -0.90 19.48 -6.27
C LEU A 177 -1.73 19.96 -5.08
N LEU A 178 -2.75 19.21 -4.67
CA LEU A 178 -3.55 19.53 -3.48
C LEU A 178 -2.68 19.50 -2.22
N GLY A 179 -1.85 18.47 -2.06
CA GLY A 179 -0.93 18.36 -0.94
C GLY A 179 0.02 19.56 -0.85
N TYR A 180 0.50 20.03 -2.00
CA TYR A 180 1.31 21.23 -2.08
C TYR A 180 0.54 22.49 -1.71
N ALA A 181 -0.64 22.69 -2.32
CA ALA A 181 -1.45 23.89 -2.16
C ALA A 181 -1.93 24.09 -0.71
N PHE A 182 -2.40 23.01 -0.06
CA PHE A 182 -2.98 23.06 1.28
C PHE A 182 -1.96 22.92 2.41
N PHE A 183 -0.87 22.16 2.21
CA PHE A 183 0.08 21.88 3.30
C PHE A 183 1.47 22.46 3.07
N LEU A 184 2.09 22.25 1.90
CA LEU A 184 3.50 22.63 1.70
C LEU A 184 3.73 24.10 1.36
N ARG A 185 2.75 24.79 0.78
CA ARG A 185 2.88 26.17 0.27
C ARG A 185 3.48 27.11 1.33
N ASN A 186 2.97 27.02 2.55
CA ASN A 186 3.30 27.91 3.67
C ASN A 186 4.37 27.35 4.61
N VAL A 187 5.05 26.25 4.26
CA VAL A 187 6.13 25.70 5.09
C VAL A 187 7.35 26.65 5.02
N PRO A 188 7.76 27.25 6.17
CA PRO A 188 8.88 28.19 6.19
C PRO A 188 10.22 27.48 6.40
N GLY A 189 11.31 28.16 6.03
CA GLY A 189 12.68 27.77 6.39
C GLY A 189 13.31 26.67 5.54
N ARG A 190 14.51 26.26 5.96
CA ARG A 190 15.32 25.21 5.32
C ARG A 190 15.44 24.02 6.26
N ILE A 191 15.81 22.87 5.69
CA ILE A 191 16.14 21.67 6.45
C ILE A 191 17.64 21.67 6.71
N GLU A 192 18.03 21.35 7.95
CA GLU A 192 19.42 21.15 8.32
C GLU A 192 19.72 19.66 8.35
N TYR A 193 20.78 19.25 7.68
CA TYR A 193 21.21 17.86 7.65
C TYR A 193 22.32 17.64 8.66
N GLU A 194 22.02 16.89 9.71
CA GLU A 194 23.02 16.53 10.73
C GLU A 194 24.06 15.53 10.20
N LYS A 195 23.69 14.67 9.24
CA LYS A 195 24.55 13.61 8.71
C LYS A 195 25.11 13.94 7.33
N GLN A 196 26.35 13.55 7.08
CA GLN A 196 26.94 13.62 5.74
C GLN A 196 26.22 12.66 4.77
N PHE A 197 26.06 13.10 3.53
CA PHE A 197 25.47 12.29 2.47
C PHE A 197 26.36 11.11 2.10
N LYS A 198 25.78 9.93 1.97
CA LYS A 198 26.46 8.69 1.58
C LYS A 198 25.64 7.95 0.53
N LEU A 199 25.95 8.16 -0.74
CA LEU A 199 25.25 7.52 -1.87
C LEU A 199 25.18 5.99 -1.75
N LYS A 200 26.24 5.35 -1.24
CA LYS A 200 26.29 3.90 -1.01
C LYS A 200 25.19 3.36 -0.09
N LYS A 201 24.63 4.21 0.77
CA LYS A 201 23.53 3.85 1.69
C LYS A 201 22.14 4.00 1.07
N LEU A 202 22.01 4.70 -0.06
CA LEU A 202 20.75 4.79 -0.80
C LEU A 202 20.51 3.55 -1.67
N ALA A 203 21.58 2.94 -2.19
CA ALA A 203 21.45 1.87 -3.18
C ALA A 203 20.69 0.64 -2.64
N PRO A 204 21.02 0.05 -1.47
CA PRO A 204 20.32 -1.15 -0.99
C PRO A 204 18.78 -0.99 -0.85
N PRO A 205 18.25 0.03 -0.13
CA PRO A 205 16.80 0.18 0.02
C PRO A 205 16.10 0.48 -1.31
N LEU A 206 16.70 1.31 -2.17
CA LEU A 206 16.10 1.62 -3.47
C LEU A 206 16.08 0.40 -4.38
N THR A 207 17.12 -0.43 -4.35
CA THR A 207 17.14 -1.70 -5.09
C THR A 207 15.98 -2.57 -4.65
N VAL A 208 15.76 -2.79 -3.36
CA VAL A 208 14.63 -3.62 -2.88
C VAL A 208 13.28 -3.03 -3.31
N ILE A 209 13.08 -1.73 -3.16
CA ILE A 209 11.82 -1.05 -3.49
C ILE A 209 11.49 -1.13 -4.99
N PHE A 210 12.49 -1.01 -5.87
CA PHE A 210 12.26 -0.97 -7.32
C PHE A 210 12.44 -2.33 -8.01
N LEU A 211 13.33 -3.19 -7.51
CA LEU A 211 13.61 -4.48 -8.13
C LEU A 211 12.37 -5.38 -8.11
N ALA A 212 11.64 -5.42 -6.99
CA ALA A 212 10.46 -6.26 -6.85
C ALA A 212 9.35 -5.90 -7.88
N PRO A 213 8.94 -4.62 -8.05
CA PRO A 213 8.04 -4.20 -9.13
C PRO A 213 8.60 -4.42 -10.54
N ILE A 214 9.91 -4.22 -10.76
CA ILE A 214 10.52 -4.41 -12.08
C ILE A 214 10.48 -5.89 -12.48
N LEU A 215 10.81 -6.79 -11.55
CA LEU A 215 10.73 -8.23 -11.77
C LEU A 215 9.28 -8.66 -11.99
N ASP A 216 8.35 -8.18 -11.17
CA ASP A 216 6.92 -8.46 -11.34
C ASP A 216 6.41 -8.03 -12.73
N PHE A 217 6.73 -6.82 -13.17
CA PHE A 217 6.37 -6.33 -14.51
C PHE A 217 6.97 -7.21 -15.62
N SER A 218 8.27 -7.50 -15.53
CA SER A 218 9.01 -8.21 -16.57
C SER A 218 8.56 -9.67 -16.70
N LEU A 219 8.27 -10.33 -15.57
CA LEU A 219 7.89 -11.73 -15.51
C LEU A 219 6.40 -11.94 -15.83
N LYS A 220 5.52 -10.95 -15.63
CA LYS A 220 4.08 -11.07 -15.92
C LYS A 220 3.75 -11.31 -17.39
N GLY A 221 4.67 -10.98 -18.31
CA GLY A 221 4.54 -11.32 -19.72
C GLY A 221 4.87 -12.78 -20.06
N ILE A 222 5.54 -13.50 -19.15
CA ILE A 222 6.13 -14.82 -19.40
C ILE A 222 5.48 -15.89 -18.50
N LEU A 223 5.28 -15.58 -17.22
CA LEU A 223 4.79 -16.54 -16.23
C LEU A 223 3.26 -16.60 -16.19
N PHE A 224 2.75 -17.82 -16.06
CA PHE A 224 1.35 -18.11 -15.81
C PHE A 224 1.21 -19.07 -14.62
N PRO A 225 0.32 -18.80 -13.64
CA PRO A 225 -0.56 -17.64 -13.54
C PRO A 225 0.23 -16.35 -13.20
N LYS A 226 -0.34 -15.17 -13.50
CA LYS A 226 0.36 -13.87 -13.37
C LYS A 226 0.80 -13.56 -11.94
N GLU A 227 0.12 -14.13 -10.94
CA GLU A 227 0.45 -14.00 -9.52
C GLU A 227 1.79 -14.64 -9.17
N LEU A 228 2.27 -15.61 -9.96
CA LEU A 228 3.59 -16.22 -9.77
C LEU A 228 4.72 -15.21 -9.99
N ALA A 229 4.58 -14.32 -10.98
CA ALA A 229 5.52 -13.22 -11.21
C ALA A 229 5.58 -12.25 -10.03
N THR A 230 4.43 -11.95 -9.41
CA THR A 230 4.38 -11.08 -8.24
C THR A 230 4.99 -11.76 -7.03
N LEU A 231 4.74 -13.06 -6.83
CA LEU A 231 5.37 -13.84 -5.77
C LEU A 231 6.89 -13.86 -5.92
N VAL A 232 7.41 -14.17 -7.11
CA VAL A 232 8.86 -14.15 -7.38
C VAL A 232 9.44 -12.77 -7.08
N GLY A 233 8.82 -11.70 -7.59
CA GLY A 233 9.29 -10.33 -7.34
C GLY A 233 9.37 -9.98 -5.86
N VAL A 234 8.43 -10.46 -5.05
CA VAL A 234 8.37 -10.20 -3.59
C VAL A 234 9.39 -11.03 -2.79
N THR A 235 9.91 -12.13 -3.36
CA THR A 235 10.85 -13.04 -2.68
C THR A 235 12.33 -12.74 -2.90
N VAL A 236 12.67 -11.78 -3.77
CA VAL A 236 14.05 -11.36 -4.07
C VAL A 236 14.50 -10.27 -3.09
#